data_AF-A0AA35X5I2-F1
#
_entry.id   AF-A0AA35X5I2-F1
#
_cell.length_a   1.000
_cell.length_b   1.000
_cell.length_c   1.000
_cell.angle_alpha   90.00
_cell.angle_beta   90.00
_cell.angle_gamma   90.00
#
_symmetry.space_group_name_H-M   'P 1'
#
loop_
_entity.id
_entity.type
_entity.pdbx_description
1 polymer ?
#
loop_
_entity_poly.entity_id
_entity_poly.type
_entity_poly.pdbx_seq_one_letter_code
_entity_poly.pdbx_strand_id
1 'polypeptide(L)'
;MVFITILLFAVAYIFAIVGVVFFESYSIPDRPDLNYQHSFSSLPRALLTLFQLFTLDQWVDIHSDLVAVSNRAFTSTYILLWVWVGAFLFRNLFVGIMVNNFQTITADLFRRQECVEQSEELARMKEELDNEINKHDNRMHRPHLFPSVDSIQQATRCICLHLLTNIHTYS
;
A
#
# COMPACT_ATOMS: atom_id res chain seq x y z
N MET A 1 -11.04 1.95 -10.14
CA MET A 1 -11.67 3.04 -9.38
C MET A 1 -12.05 4.22 -10.27
N VAL A 2 -11.13 4.70 -11.13
CA VAL A 2 -11.38 5.81 -12.09
C VAL A 2 -12.62 5.59 -12.97
N PHE A 3 -12.87 4.37 -13.44
CA PHE A 3 -14.08 4.07 -14.24
C PHE A 3 -15.39 4.29 -13.48
N ILE A 4 -15.42 3.94 -12.18
CA ILE A 4 -16.62 4.10 -11.33
C ILE A 4 -16.83 5.59 -11.02
N THR A 5 -15.77 6.34 -10.76
CA THR A 5 -15.87 7.78 -10.54
C THR A 5 -16.33 8.52 -11.80
N ILE A 6 -15.81 8.13 -12.98
CA ILE A 6 -16.28 8.68 -14.27
C ILE A 6 -17.76 8.34 -14.49
N LEU A 7 -18.18 7.10 -14.20
CA LEU A 7 -19.57 6.69 -14.31
C LEU A 7 -20.49 7.53 -13.40
N LEU A 8 -20.07 7.80 -12.17
CA LEU A 8 -20.82 8.65 -11.23
C LEU A 8 -21.04 10.06 -11.80
N PHE A 9 -19.98 10.70 -12.30
CA PHE A 9 -20.10 12.03 -12.90
C PHE A 9 -20.94 12.02 -14.18
N ALA A 10 -20.84 10.97 -15.01
CA ALA A 10 -21.65 10.84 -16.22
C ALA A 10 -23.15 10.70 -15.88
N VAL A 11 -23.49 9.88 -14.89
CA VAL A 11 -24.88 9.74 -14.44
C VAL A 11 -25.39 11.04 -13.82
N ALA A 12 -24.59 11.72 -13.00
CA ALA A 12 -24.92 13.02 -12.45
C ALA A 12 -25.19 14.07 -13.55
N TYR A 13 -24.38 14.08 -14.60
CA TYR A 13 -24.56 14.97 -15.74
C TYR A 13 -25.87 14.70 -16.49
N ILE A 14 -26.20 13.43 -16.75
CA ILE A 14 -27.46 13.06 -17.40
C ILE A 14 -28.66 13.51 -16.54
N PHE A 15 -28.63 13.21 -15.24
CA PHE A 15 -29.67 13.64 -14.31
C PHE A 15 -29.79 15.16 -14.23
N ALA A 16 -28.67 15.90 -14.32
CA ALA A 16 -28.68 17.36 -14.28
C ALA A 16 -29.38 17.95 -15.51
N ILE A 17 -29.08 17.43 -16.70
CA ILE A 17 -29.74 17.84 -17.95
C ILE A 17 -31.24 17.53 -17.89
N VAL A 18 -31.60 16.32 -17.46
CA VAL A 18 -33.01 15.93 -17.25
C VAL A 18 -33.68 16.89 -16.25
N GLY A 19 -33.03 17.17 -15.12
CA GLY A 19 -33.56 18.06 -14.09
C GLY A 19 -33.80 19.48 -14.61
N VAL A 20 -32.85 20.06 -15.35
CA VAL A 20 -33.01 21.39 -15.94
C VAL A 20 -34.15 21.42 -16.95
N VAL A 21 -34.29 20.41 -17.81
CA VAL A 21 -35.34 20.35 -18.83
C VAL A 21 -36.73 20.15 -18.21
N PHE A 22 -36.87 19.28 -17.21
CA PHE A 22 -38.17 18.96 -16.61
C PHE A 22 -38.61 19.98 -15.54
N PHE A 23 -37.66 20.57 -14.81
CA PHE A 23 -37.93 21.56 -13.76
C PHE A 23 -37.59 23.00 -14.22
N GLU A 24 -37.54 23.24 -15.53
CA GLU A 24 -37.33 24.59 -16.09
C GLU A 24 -38.42 25.56 -15.60
N SER A 25 -39.68 25.12 -15.62
CA SER A 25 -40.83 25.91 -15.19
C SER A 25 -40.85 26.23 -13.69
N TYR A 26 -40.07 25.50 -12.89
CA TYR A 26 -39.89 25.77 -11.46
C TYR A 26 -38.90 26.93 -11.22
N SER A 27 -37.96 27.14 -12.14
CA SER A 27 -36.86 28.10 -11.97
C SER A 27 -37.20 29.55 -12.32
N ILE A 28 -38.50 29.86 -12.43
CA ILE A 28 -39.00 31.17 -12.87
C ILE A 28 -38.91 32.17 -11.71
N PRO A 29 -38.38 33.40 -11.90
CA PRO A 29 -37.97 34.32 -10.82
C PRO A 29 -39.05 34.91 -9.90
N ASP A 30 -40.34 34.65 -10.13
CA ASP A 30 -41.45 35.39 -9.49
C ASP A 30 -42.15 34.64 -8.33
N ARG A 31 -41.47 33.70 -7.68
CA ARG A 31 -42.01 32.91 -6.55
C ARG A 31 -41.19 33.07 -5.26
N PRO A 32 -41.40 34.16 -4.50
CA PRO A 32 -40.68 34.42 -3.26
C PRO A 32 -41.02 33.44 -2.12
N ASP A 33 -42.01 32.57 -2.33
CA ASP A 33 -42.44 31.51 -1.41
C ASP A 33 -41.56 30.25 -1.45
N LEU A 34 -40.67 30.12 -2.46
CA LEU A 34 -39.83 28.95 -2.67
C LEU A 34 -38.38 29.23 -2.26
N ASN A 35 -37.84 28.45 -1.33
CA ASN A 35 -36.47 28.61 -0.84
C ASN A 35 -35.44 28.10 -1.87
N TYR A 36 -35.82 27.12 -2.68
CA TYR A 36 -34.91 26.42 -3.60
C TYR A 36 -35.12 26.77 -5.07
N GLN A 37 -35.75 27.90 -5.40
CA GLN A 37 -36.17 28.27 -6.76
C GLN A 37 -35.05 28.24 -7.81
N HIS A 38 -33.79 28.41 -7.41
CA HIS A 38 -32.65 28.40 -8.34
C HIS A 38 -32.04 27.02 -8.60
N SER A 39 -32.52 25.98 -7.93
CA SER A 39 -31.91 24.64 -7.94
C SER A 39 -31.71 24.05 -9.34
N PHE A 40 -32.71 24.17 -10.22
CA PHE A 40 -32.65 23.66 -11.59
C PHE A 40 -32.56 24.75 -12.67
N SER A 41 -32.14 25.97 -12.28
CA SER A 41 -32.13 27.13 -13.19
C SER A 41 -30.99 27.13 -14.22
N SER A 42 -29.92 26.36 -13.96
CA SER A 42 -28.78 26.23 -14.86
C SER A 42 -28.06 24.92 -14.57
N LEU A 43 -27.29 24.43 -15.52
CA LEU A 43 -26.56 23.16 -15.39
C LEU A 43 -25.67 23.08 -14.13
N PRO A 44 -24.84 24.10 -13.80
CA PRO A 44 -24.01 24.03 -12.59
C PRO A 44 -24.83 24.02 -11.29
N ARG A 45 -25.94 24.75 -11.25
CA ARG A 45 -26.86 24.76 -10.09
C ARG A 45 -27.60 23.43 -9.94
N ALA A 46 -27.99 22.81 -11.06
CA ALA A 46 -28.60 21.49 -11.05
C ALA A 46 -27.61 20.43 -10.57
N LEU A 47 -26.34 20.50 -10.97
CA LEU A 47 -25.29 19.61 -10.46
C LEU A 47 -25.07 19.79 -8.95
N LEU A 48 -25.08 21.04 -8.44
CA LEU A 48 -24.98 21.32 -7.01
C LEU A 48 -26.19 20.77 -6.25
N THR A 49 -27.39 20.97 -6.76
CA THR A 49 -28.63 20.45 -6.17
C THR A 49 -28.62 18.92 -6.16
N LEU A 50 -28.18 18.27 -7.23
CA LEU A 50 -28.05 16.82 -7.28
C LEU A 50 -27.00 16.30 -6.30
N PHE A 51 -25.90 17.02 -6.11
CA PHE A 51 -24.94 16.71 -5.07
C PHE A 51 -25.55 16.85 -3.67
N GLN A 52 -26.33 17.89 -3.42
CA GLN A 52 -27.04 18.09 -2.16
C GLN A 52 -28.06 16.97 -1.89
N LEU A 53 -28.85 16.60 -2.90
CA LEU A 53 -29.77 15.46 -2.85
C LEU A 53 -29.05 14.12 -2.68
N PHE A 54 -27.85 13.98 -3.25
CA PHE A 54 -27.01 12.79 -3.08
C PHE A 54 -26.51 12.64 -1.64
N THR A 55 -26.18 13.75 -0.99
CA THR A 55 -25.85 13.78 0.45
C THR A 55 -27.08 13.69 1.36
N LEU A 56 -28.29 13.72 0.78
CA LEU A 56 -29.56 13.84 1.50
C LEU A 56 -29.60 15.05 2.44
N ASP A 57 -28.97 16.15 2.05
CA ASP A 57 -29.03 17.40 2.79
C ASP A 57 -30.23 18.22 2.31
N GLN A 58 -31.07 18.70 3.25
CA GLN A 58 -32.26 19.52 2.96
C GLN A 58 -33.17 18.98 1.82
N TRP A 59 -33.15 17.67 1.60
CA TRP A 59 -33.84 17.04 0.47
C TRP A 59 -35.36 17.13 0.57
N VAL A 60 -35.89 17.21 1.79
CA VAL A 60 -37.33 17.35 2.07
C VAL A 60 -37.83 18.71 1.60
N ASP A 61 -37.06 19.77 1.87
CA ASP A 61 -37.44 21.13 1.48
C ASP A 61 -37.36 21.29 -0.05
N ILE A 62 -36.29 20.77 -0.67
CA ILE A 62 -36.16 20.72 -2.15
C ILE A 62 -37.32 19.94 -2.78
N HIS A 63 -37.68 18.78 -2.21
CA HIS A 63 -38.80 17.97 -2.69
C HIS A 63 -40.13 18.71 -2.55
N SER A 64 -40.39 19.33 -1.40
CA SER A 64 -41.60 20.10 -1.13
C SER A 64 -41.77 21.23 -2.14
N ASP A 65 -40.72 22.01 -2.37
CA ASP A 65 -40.73 23.12 -3.32
C ASP A 65 -40.97 22.62 -4.76
N LEU A 66 -40.35 21.51 -5.17
CA LEU A 66 -40.59 20.93 -6.51
C LEU A 66 -42.01 20.36 -6.67
N VAL A 67 -42.60 19.77 -5.63
CA VAL A 67 -43.97 19.24 -5.65
C VAL A 67 -45.01 20.35 -5.68
N ALA A 68 -44.71 21.53 -5.13
CA ALA A 68 -45.61 22.68 -5.21
C ALA A 68 -45.81 23.18 -6.66
N VAL A 69 -44.87 22.88 -7.56
CA VAL A 69 -44.86 23.42 -8.93
C VAL A 69 -45.02 22.33 -10.00
N SER A 70 -44.61 21.10 -9.71
CA SER A 70 -44.63 19.98 -10.66
C SER A 70 -45.47 18.81 -10.16
N ASN A 71 -45.68 17.81 -11.01
CA ASN A 71 -46.46 16.63 -10.65
C ASN A 71 -45.78 15.86 -9.51
N ARG A 72 -46.49 15.69 -8.39
CA ARG A 72 -46.00 15.00 -7.19
C ARG A 72 -45.41 13.62 -7.46
N ALA A 73 -46.06 12.81 -8.30
CA ALA A 73 -45.60 11.46 -8.59
C ALA A 73 -44.31 11.47 -9.41
N PHE A 74 -44.21 12.37 -10.39
CA PHE A 74 -43.02 12.53 -11.21
C PHE A 74 -41.82 13.02 -10.39
N THR A 75 -41.99 14.10 -9.62
CA THR A 75 -40.94 14.66 -8.75
C THR A 75 -40.42 13.62 -7.76
N SER A 76 -41.33 12.92 -7.08
CA SER A 76 -40.95 11.91 -6.09
C SER A 76 -40.19 10.74 -6.75
N THR A 77 -40.62 10.32 -7.93
CA THR A 77 -39.94 9.25 -8.69
C THR A 77 -38.55 9.68 -9.14
N TYR A 78 -38.39 10.91 -9.64
CA TYR A 78 -37.10 11.45 -10.06
C TYR A 78 -36.08 11.49 -8.91
N ILE A 79 -36.45 12.07 -7.77
CA ILE A 79 -35.56 12.15 -6.59
C ILE A 79 -35.25 10.76 -6.05
N LEU A 80 -36.24 9.88 -5.95
CA LEU A 80 -36.04 8.51 -5.45
C LEU A 80 -35.10 7.72 -6.36
N LEU A 81 -35.25 7.82 -7.68
CA LEU A 81 -34.36 7.16 -8.64
C LEU A 81 -32.94 7.70 -8.54
N TRP A 82 -32.77 9.02 -8.40
CA TRP A 82 -31.46 9.64 -8.18
C TRP A 82 -30.77 9.09 -6.91
N VAL A 83 -31.49 9.06 -5.79
CA VAL A 83 -30.96 8.54 -4.51
C VAL A 83 -30.64 7.06 -4.61
N TRP A 84 -31.48 6.25 -5.25
CA TRP A 84 -31.24 4.81 -5.43
C TRP A 84 -30.00 4.53 -6.28
N VAL A 85 -29.90 5.17 -7.45
CA VAL A 85 -28.75 5.00 -8.34
C VAL A 85 -27.49 5.56 -7.67
N GLY A 86 -27.58 6.72 -7.04
CA GLY A 86 -26.50 7.34 -6.28
C GLY A 86 -25.97 6.43 -5.18
N ALA A 87 -26.86 5.87 -4.34
CA ALA A 87 -26.48 4.96 -3.26
C ALA A 87 -25.80 3.68 -3.78
N PHE A 88 -26.31 3.09 -4.88
CA PHE A 88 -25.68 1.94 -5.51
C PHE A 88 -24.27 2.25 -6.02
N LEU A 89 -24.09 3.38 -6.72
CA LEU A 89 -22.79 3.82 -7.23
C LEU A 89 -21.82 4.16 -6.09
N PHE A 90 -22.29 4.85 -5.06
CA PHE A 90 -21.47 5.21 -3.89
C PHE A 90 -20.99 3.97 -3.13
N ARG A 91 -21.87 2.97 -2.94
CA ARG A 91 -21.47 1.70 -2.34
C ARG A 91 -20.36 1.01 -3.15
N ASN A 92 -20.47 1.01 -4.48
CA ASN A 92 -19.45 0.42 -5.35
C ASN A 92 -18.13 1.19 -5.29
N LEU A 93 -18.18 2.52 -5.11
CA LEU A 93 -16.98 3.34 -4.85
C LEU A 93 -16.33 2.95 -3.52
N PHE A 94 -17.12 2.85 -2.45
CA PHE A 94 -16.63 2.50 -1.11
C PHE A 94 -15.98 1.10 -1.08
N VAL A 95 -16.66 0.10 -1.65
CA VAL A 95 -16.11 -1.26 -1.77
C VAL A 95 -14.82 -1.25 -2.60
N GLY A 96 -14.79 -0.50 -3.70
CA GLY A 96 -13.59 -0.36 -4.52
C GLY A 96 -12.40 0.22 -3.74
N ILE A 97 -12.61 1.30 -2.98
CA ILE A 97 -11.58 1.92 -2.15
C ILE A 97 -11.12 0.96 -1.04
N MET A 98 -12.05 0.28 -0.40
CA MET A 98 -11.76 -0.69 0.66
C MET A 98 -10.89 -1.83 0.13
N VAL A 99 -11.28 -2.45 -0.99
CA VAL A 99 -10.51 -3.53 -1.62
C VAL A 99 -9.11 -3.07 -2.00
N ASN A 100 -8.98 -1.88 -2.60
CA ASN A 100 -7.67 -1.33 -2.94
C ASN A 100 -6.78 -1.15 -1.70
N ASN A 101 -7.33 -0.61 -0.61
CA ASN A 101 -6.61 -0.47 0.65
C ASN A 101 -6.18 -1.83 1.22
N PHE A 102 -7.08 -2.81 1.27
CA PHE A 102 -6.76 -4.15 1.77
C PHE A 102 -5.69 -4.85 0.93
N GLN A 103 -5.73 -4.69 -0.39
CA GLN A 103 -4.72 -5.23 -1.30
C GLN A 103 -3.36 -4.58 -1.07
N THR A 104 -3.31 -3.26 -0.87
CA THR A 104 -2.05 -2.56 -0.53
C THR A 104 -1.47 -3.03 0.80
N ILE A 105 -2.30 -3.13 1.85
CA ILE A 105 -1.84 -3.60 3.18
C ILE A 105 -1.29 -5.03 3.08
N THR A 106 -2.03 -5.91 2.41
CA THR A 106 -1.63 -7.31 2.24
C THR A 106 -0.33 -7.43 1.44
N ALA A 107 -0.17 -6.66 0.37
CA ALA A 107 1.06 -6.64 -0.43
C ALA A 107 2.27 -6.12 0.36
N ASP A 108 2.09 -5.10 1.20
CA ASP A 108 3.15 -4.57 2.05
C ASP A 108 3.57 -5.57 3.13
N LEU A 109 2.62 -6.32 3.69
CA LEU A 109 2.93 -7.39 4.67
C LEU A 109 3.79 -8.49 4.04
N PHE A 110 3.40 -8.99 2.86
CA PHE A 110 4.19 -10.00 2.16
C PHE A 110 5.60 -9.50 1.81
N ARG A 111 5.73 -8.26 1.32
CA ARG A 111 7.03 -7.66 1.03
C ARG A 111 7.93 -7.54 2.27
N ARG A 112 7.34 -7.21 3.43
CA ARG A 112 8.08 -7.18 4.70
C ARG A 112 8.57 -8.57 5.11
N GLN A 113 7.74 -9.59 4.93
CA GLN A 113 8.12 -10.96 5.23
C GLN A 113 9.28 -11.43 4.35
N GLU A 114 9.21 -11.20 3.04
CA GLU A 114 10.31 -11.51 2.11
C GLU A 114 11.61 -10.77 2.47
N CYS A 115 11.52 -9.50 2.87
CA CYS A 115 12.69 -8.72 3.30
C CYS A 115 13.33 -9.28 4.57
N VAL A 116 12.51 -9.75 5.53
CA VAL A 116 12.99 -10.41 6.74
C VAL A 116 13.69 -11.73 6.39
N GLU A 117 13.07 -12.58 5.58
CA GLU A 117 13.65 -13.85 5.15
C GLU A 117 14.98 -13.66 4.40
N GLN A 118 15.05 -12.72 3.46
CA GLN A 118 16.29 -12.37 2.76
C GLN A 118 17.37 -11.84 3.70
N SER A 119 17.00 -11.07 4.72
CA SER A 119 17.95 -10.55 5.71
C SER A 119 18.54 -11.67 6.56
N GLU A 120 17.74 -12.69 6.91
CA GLU A 120 18.18 -13.86 7.66
C GLU A 120 19.08 -14.77 6.82
N GLU A 121 18.75 -15.00 5.55
CA GLU A 121 19.62 -15.75 4.62
C GLU A 121 20.96 -15.04 4.40
N LEU A 122 20.95 -13.73 4.20
CA LEU A 122 22.18 -12.95 4.04
C LEU A 122 23.04 -12.97 5.31
N ALA A 123 22.41 -12.90 6.50
CA ALA A 123 23.11 -13.02 7.77
C ALA A 123 23.79 -14.40 7.92
N ARG A 124 23.10 -15.48 7.55
CA ARG A 124 23.67 -16.84 7.54
C ARG A 124 24.83 -16.98 6.55
N MET A 125 24.67 -16.50 5.32
CA MET A 125 25.73 -16.54 4.31
C MET A 125 26.96 -15.74 4.73
N LYS A 126 26.75 -14.59 5.41
CA LYS A 126 27.85 -13.79 5.95
C LYS A 126 28.61 -14.54 7.05
N GLU A 127 27.90 -15.23 7.94
CA GLU A 127 28.52 -16.03 9.01
C GLU A 127 29.33 -17.21 8.43
N GLU A 128 28.83 -17.90 7.40
CA GLU A 128 29.59 -18.95 6.69
C GLU A 128 30.87 -18.40 6.06
N LEU A 129 30.78 -17.22 5.43
CA LEU A 129 31.94 -16.57 4.82
C LEU A 129 32.99 -16.16 5.86
N ASP A 130 32.56 -15.57 6.99
CA ASP A 130 33.45 -15.17 8.08
C ASP A 130 34.18 -16.40 8.69
N ASN A 131 33.48 -17.53 8.81
CA ASN A 131 34.07 -18.80 9.26
C ASN A 131 35.15 -19.32 8.30
N GLU A 132 34.88 -19.30 6.99
CA GLU A 132 35.85 -19.74 5.97
C GLU A 132 37.07 -18.80 5.89
N ILE A 133 36.87 -17.48 6.02
CA ILE A 133 37.96 -16.51 6.10
C ILE A 133 38.86 -16.80 7.31
N ASN A 134 38.27 -16.99 8.49
CA ASN A 134 39.02 -17.24 9.73
C ASN A 134 39.82 -18.56 9.67
N LYS A 135 39.27 -19.58 9.00
CA LYS A 135 39.96 -20.85 8.74
C LYS A 135 41.13 -20.68 7.76
N HIS A 136 40.97 -19.84 6.74
CA HIS A 136 42.06 -19.50 5.81
C HIS A 136 43.16 -18.69 6.48
N ASP A 137 42.81 -17.71 7.33
CA ASP A 137 43.79 -16.92 8.09
C ASP A 137 44.58 -17.80 9.07
N ASN A 138 43.92 -18.66 9.85
CA ASN A 138 44.60 -19.63 10.72
C ASN A 138 45.54 -20.59 9.96
N ARG A 139 45.23 -20.90 8.68
CA ARG A 139 46.13 -21.70 7.84
C ARG A 139 47.35 -20.92 7.35
N MET A 140 47.22 -19.60 7.13
CA MET A 140 48.37 -18.73 6.83
C MET A 140 49.20 -18.46 8.09
N HIS A 141 48.56 -18.23 9.23
CA HIS A 141 49.16 -18.07 10.56
C HIS A 141 49.50 -19.42 11.23
N ARG A 142 50.04 -20.40 10.49
CA ARG A 142 50.60 -21.58 11.15
C ARG A 142 51.80 -21.08 11.99
N PRO A 143 51.78 -21.14 13.34
CA PRO A 143 53.01 -20.86 14.07
C PRO A 143 53.99 -21.91 13.57
N HIS A 144 55.12 -21.46 13.03
CA HIS A 144 56.26 -22.34 12.82
C HIS A 144 56.43 -23.07 14.13
N LEU A 145 56.13 -24.37 14.14
CA LEU A 145 56.36 -25.24 15.26
C LEU A 145 57.87 -25.31 15.39
N PHE A 146 58.46 -24.30 16.03
CA PHE A 146 59.86 -24.33 16.39
C PHE A 146 59.98 -25.50 17.36
N PRO A 147 60.77 -26.52 17.00
CA PRO A 147 60.97 -27.65 17.89
C PRO A 147 61.45 -27.10 19.24
N SER A 148 60.89 -27.59 20.35
CA SER A 148 61.32 -27.19 21.69
C SER A 148 62.83 -27.43 21.80
N VAL A 149 63.55 -26.48 22.40
CA VAL A 149 65.02 -26.50 22.55
C VAL A 149 65.52 -27.83 23.13
N ASP A 150 64.69 -28.49 23.95
CA ASP A 150 64.93 -29.81 24.53
C ASP A 150 65.22 -30.90 23.48
N SER A 151 64.52 -30.87 22.33
CA SER A 151 64.69 -31.86 21.26
C SER A 151 66.02 -31.69 20.48
N ILE A 152 66.52 -30.47 20.38
CA ILE A 152 67.83 -30.17 19.77
C ILE A 152 68.95 -30.59 20.73
N GLN A 153 68.78 -30.31 22.02
CA GLN A 153 69.77 -30.61 23.06
C GLN A 153 69.94 -32.13 23.27
N GLN A 154 68.87 -32.92 23.10
CA GLN A 154 68.91 -34.38 23.11
C GLN A 154 69.72 -34.95 21.93
N ALA A 155 69.56 -34.37 20.73
CA ALA A 155 70.26 -34.82 19.52
C ALA A 155 71.77 -34.51 19.58
N THR A 156 72.16 -33.33 20.09
CA THR A 156 73.58 -32.98 20.24
C THR A 156 74.31 -33.87 21.25
N ARG A 157 73.63 -34.29 22.33
CA ARG A 157 74.19 -35.25 23.30
C ARG A 157 74.47 -36.62 22.70
N CYS A 158 73.58 -37.16 21.87
CA CYS A 158 73.79 -38.44 21.20
C CYS A 158 74.96 -38.39 20.20
N ILE A 159 75.12 -37.29 19.47
CA ILE A 159 76.20 -37.15 18.48
C ILE A 159 77.57 -37.03 19.16
N CYS A 160 77.68 -36.26 20.26
CA CYS A 160 78.93 -36.16 21.03
C CYS A 160 79.36 -37.48 21.67
N LEU A 161 78.41 -38.27 22.21
CA LEU A 161 78.72 -39.58 22.79
C LEU A 161 79.27 -40.56 21.73
N HIS A 162 78.76 -40.48 20.50
CA HIS A 162 79.16 -41.37 19.42
C HIS A 162 80.52 -41.02 18.80
N LEU A 163 80.91 -39.75 18.84
CA LEU A 163 82.24 -39.29 18.39
C LEU A 163 83.34 -39.62 19.42
N LEU A 164 83.04 -39.54 20.73
CA LEU A 164 84.02 -39.86 21.78
C LEU A 164 84.36 -41.35 21.87
N THR A 165 83.41 -42.25 21.57
CA THR A 165 83.69 -43.70 21.53
C THR A 165 84.52 -44.12 20.31
N ASN A 166 84.44 -43.39 19.20
CA ASN A 166 85.17 -43.72 17.97
C ASN A 166 86.64 -43.24 17.97
N ILE A 167 86.99 -42.22 18.76
CA ILE A 167 88.36 -41.72 18.87
C ILE A 167 89.23 -42.64 19.75
N HIS A 168 88.64 -43.34 20.73
CA HIS A 168 89.39 -44.21 21.64
C HIS A 168 89.76 -45.59 21.07
N THR A 169 89.23 -45.95 19.90
CA THR A 169 89.51 -47.23 19.21
C THR A 169 90.62 -47.16 18.16
N TYR A 170 91.26 -46.00 17.97
CA TYR A 170 92.35 -45.78 17.02
C TYR A 170 93.64 -45.22 17.67
N SER A 171 93.94 -45.61 18.91
CA SER A 171 95.28 -45.44 19.50
C SER A 171 95.76 -46.70 20.20
#